data_AF-A0A0C9UCM1-F1
#
_entry.id   AF-A0A0C9UCM1-F1
#
_cell.length_a   1.000
_cell.length_b   1.000
_cell.length_c   1.000
_cell.angle_alpha   90.00
_cell.angle_beta   90.00
_cell.angle_gamma   90.00
#
_symmetry.space_group_name_H-M   'P 1'
#
loop_
_entity.id
_entity.type
_entity.pdbx_description
1 polymer ?
#
loop_
_entity_poly.entity_id
_entity_poly.type
_entity_poly.pdbx_seq_one_letter_code
_entity_poly.pdbx_strand_id
1 'polypeptide(L)'
;MSDQGIPGIKDGEFHYIYLPNPAIDTRSQDIWILDGNILTISCCGYDLQEEINEIEDIRQFFKNMVMEEPLQPYMYTLLDVLESHGIHFSKSTLRCPNPAYVQYAKTQKLPSNFVGIGDAVMQFNPIRGQGTAKASAEVITLNTLLSQCKSTKIPQDFGKNFFKLQATRTGPMWYGALTK
;
A
#
# COMPACT_ATOMS: atom_id res chain seq x y z
N MET A 1 -17.75 23.91 -4.88
CA MET A 1 -17.38 23.91 -6.31
C MET A 1 -16.32 24.98 -6.48
N SER A 2 -15.05 24.57 -6.44
CA SER A 2 -13.92 25.42 -6.79
C SER A 2 -13.70 25.28 -8.30
N ASP A 3 -13.58 26.40 -8.99
CA ASP A 3 -13.41 26.51 -10.46
C ASP A 3 -12.03 26.00 -10.96
N GLN A 4 -11.43 25.03 -10.27
CA GLN A 4 -10.11 24.49 -10.57
C GLN A 4 -10.13 23.05 -11.10
N GLY A 5 -11.31 22.45 -11.30
CA GLY A 5 -11.43 21.09 -11.82
C GLY A 5 -11.63 21.05 -13.34
N ILE A 6 -11.14 20.00 -14.00
CA ILE A 6 -11.52 19.67 -15.37
C ILE A 6 -13.06 19.42 -15.41
N PRO A 7 -13.81 19.74 -16.47
CA PRO A 7 -15.24 19.43 -16.52
C PRO A 7 -15.52 17.94 -16.78
N GLY A 8 -16.50 17.34 -16.07
CA GLY A 8 -17.12 16.05 -16.46
C GLY A 8 -16.62 14.78 -15.78
N ILE A 9 -15.71 14.89 -14.82
CA ILE A 9 -15.17 13.75 -14.06
C ILE A 9 -15.89 13.64 -12.71
N LYS A 10 -16.34 12.44 -12.35
CA LYS A 10 -17.07 12.13 -11.10
C LYS A 10 -16.11 12.03 -9.91
N ASP A 11 -16.66 12.12 -8.70
CA ASP A 11 -15.92 11.94 -7.43
C ASP A 11 -15.20 10.57 -7.41
N GLY A 12 -13.91 10.59 -7.04
CA GLY A 12 -13.06 9.44 -6.70
C GLY A 12 -13.21 8.16 -7.54
N GLU A 13 -12.50 8.05 -8.68
CA GLU A 13 -12.48 6.82 -9.49
C GLU A 13 -11.05 6.25 -9.63
N PHE A 14 -10.94 4.94 -9.41
CA PHE A 14 -9.72 4.19 -9.64
C PHE A 14 -9.72 3.66 -11.07
N HIS A 15 -8.86 4.21 -11.92
CA HIS A 15 -8.89 3.92 -13.35
C HIS A 15 -7.99 2.75 -13.74
N TYR A 16 -6.80 2.68 -13.14
CA TYR A 16 -5.82 1.68 -13.54
C TYR A 16 -4.85 1.36 -12.42
N ILE A 17 -4.48 0.08 -12.37
CA ILE A 17 -3.32 -0.39 -11.62
C ILE A 17 -2.61 -1.49 -12.36
N TYR A 18 -1.30 -1.39 -12.35
CA TYR A 18 -0.39 -2.45 -12.66
C TYR A 18 0.46 -2.75 -11.43
N LEU A 19 0.36 -3.98 -10.96
CA LEU A 19 1.23 -4.54 -9.93
C LEU A 19 2.16 -5.55 -10.61
N PRO A 20 3.49 -5.37 -10.52
CA PRO A 20 4.41 -6.25 -11.18
C PRO A 20 4.44 -7.62 -10.49
N ASN A 21 4.86 -8.62 -11.27
CA ASN A 21 5.54 -9.76 -10.65
C ASN A 21 6.91 -9.26 -10.17
N PRO A 22 7.18 -9.19 -8.85
CA PRO A 22 8.42 -8.66 -8.30
C PRO A 22 9.68 -9.39 -8.80
N ALA A 23 9.53 -10.63 -9.29
CA ALA A 23 10.62 -11.43 -9.83
C ALA A 23 11.06 -10.98 -11.23
N ILE A 24 10.26 -10.14 -11.87
CA ILE A 24 10.44 -9.67 -13.24
C ILE A 24 10.69 -8.17 -13.25
N ASP A 25 9.90 -7.41 -12.49
CA ASP A 25 10.02 -5.97 -12.38
C ASP A 25 9.69 -5.49 -10.97
N THR A 26 10.30 -4.39 -10.57
CA THR A 26 10.05 -3.74 -9.29
C THR A 26 9.10 -2.56 -9.39
N ARG A 27 8.71 -2.18 -10.61
CA ARG A 27 7.91 -0.99 -10.90
C ARG A 27 6.42 -1.29 -11.02
N SER A 28 5.65 -0.39 -10.43
CA SER A 28 4.20 -0.39 -10.38
C SER A 28 3.70 0.94 -10.92
N GLN A 29 2.50 0.90 -11.48
CA GLN A 29 1.83 2.09 -12.00
C GLN A 29 0.39 2.10 -11.52
N ASP A 30 -0.07 3.26 -11.07
CA ASP A 30 -1.49 3.47 -10.78
C ASP A 30 -1.95 4.84 -11.26
N ILE A 31 -3.24 4.92 -11.61
CA ILE A 31 -3.90 6.13 -12.06
C ILE A 31 -5.20 6.29 -11.29
N TRP A 32 -5.33 7.42 -10.61
CA TRP A 32 -6.48 7.80 -9.80
C TRP A 32 -7.03 9.12 -10.28
N ILE A 33 -8.34 9.24 -10.22
CA ILE A 33 -9.01 10.52 -10.24
C ILE A 33 -9.45 10.82 -8.81
N LEU A 34 -9.06 11.98 -8.32
CA LEU A 34 -9.40 12.49 -6.99
C LEU A 34 -10.37 13.67 -7.09
N ASP A 35 -10.99 13.99 -5.97
CA ASP A 35 -11.87 15.16 -5.82
C ASP A 35 -11.19 16.45 -6.28
N GLY A 36 -11.99 17.37 -6.82
CA GLY A 36 -11.47 18.56 -7.48
C GLY A 36 -10.91 18.29 -8.87
N ASN A 37 -11.16 17.09 -9.40
CA ASN A 37 -10.72 16.64 -10.71
C ASN A 37 -9.19 16.68 -10.89
N ILE A 38 -8.53 16.06 -9.91
CA ILE A 38 -7.09 15.90 -9.90
C ILE A 38 -6.79 14.49 -10.41
N LEU A 39 -6.10 14.41 -11.54
CA LEU A 39 -5.53 13.16 -12.03
C LEU A 39 -4.19 12.91 -11.34
N THR A 40 -4.08 11.80 -10.64
CA THR A 40 -2.82 11.34 -10.05
C THR A 40 -2.28 10.18 -10.87
N ILE A 41 -1.02 10.29 -11.30
CA ILE A 41 -0.28 9.24 -11.98
C ILE A 41 0.88 8.88 -11.05
N SER A 42 0.86 7.69 -10.46
CA SER A 42 1.90 7.26 -9.54
C SER A 42 2.86 6.31 -10.22
N CYS A 43 4.11 6.74 -10.39
CA CYS A 43 5.21 5.87 -10.76
C CYS A 43 5.88 5.38 -9.47
N CYS A 44 5.62 4.15 -9.08
CA CYS A 44 6.09 3.60 -7.82
C CYS A 44 6.91 2.32 -8.03
N GLY A 45 7.71 1.93 -7.04
CA GLY A 45 8.48 0.70 -7.15
C GLY A 45 9.37 0.40 -5.95
N TYR A 46 10.01 -0.76 -5.97
CA TYR A 46 11.03 -1.12 -5.00
C TYR A 46 12.39 -0.57 -5.44
N ASP A 47 13.06 0.12 -4.52
CA ASP A 47 14.41 0.69 -4.72
C ASP A 47 14.52 1.53 -6.00
N LEU A 48 13.46 2.29 -6.29
CA LEU A 48 13.35 3.09 -7.50
C LEU A 48 14.45 4.18 -7.52
N GLN A 49 15.21 4.21 -8.61
CA GLN A 49 16.26 5.21 -8.83
C GLN A 49 15.80 6.30 -9.81
N GLU A 50 14.75 6.02 -10.58
CA GLU A 50 14.17 6.96 -11.53
C GLU A 50 13.55 8.17 -10.80
N GLU A 51 13.91 9.36 -11.29
CA GLU A 51 13.27 10.59 -10.87
C GLU A 51 12.25 11.03 -11.93
N ILE A 52 11.02 11.31 -11.50
CA ILE A 52 9.97 11.83 -12.37
C ILE A 52 9.91 13.34 -12.18
N ASN A 53 10.34 14.13 -13.16
CA ASN A 53 10.33 15.60 -13.09
C ASN A 53 9.36 16.21 -14.11
N GLU A 54 9.17 15.54 -15.25
CA GLU A 54 8.32 16.00 -16.36
C GLU A 54 7.46 14.86 -16.92
N ILE A 55 6.52 15.18 -17.81
CA ILE A 55 5.62 14.19 -18.45
C ILE A 55 6.43 13.16 -19.26
N GLU A 56 7.53 13.56 -19.90
CA GLU A 56 8.39 12.61 -20.64
C GLU A 56 9.04 11.57 -19.73
N ASP A 57 9.38 11.91 -18.48
CA ASP A 57 9.92 10.94 -17.53
C ASP A 57 8.89 9.86 -17.20
N ILE A 58 7.60 10.23 -17.14
CA ILE A 58 6.49 9.28 -16.99
C ILE A 58 6.40 8.37 -18.22
N ARG A 59 6.51 8.93 -19.44
CA ARG A 59 6.55 8.11 -20.67
C ARG A 59 7.72 7.14 -20.63
N GLN A 60 8.89 7.57 -20.18
CA GLN A 60 10.07 6.73 -20.09
C GLN A 60 9.90 5.64 -19.01
N PHE A 61 9.28 5.99 -17.88
CA PHE A 61 8.92 5.01 -16.85
C PHE A 61 8.02 3.93 -17.43
N PHE A 62 6.94 4.29 -18.14
CA PHE A 62 6.03 3.34 -18.79
C PHE A 62 6.76 2.44 -19.79
N LYS A 63 7.62 3.01 -20.65
CA LYS A 63 8.41 2.26 -21.64
C LYS A 63 9.35 1.26 -21.01
N ASN A 64 9.93 1.60 -19.87
CA ASN A 64 10.88 0.74 -19.21
C ASN A 64 10.16 -0.46 -18.54
N MET A 65 8.86 -0.36 -18.22
CA MET A 65 8.16 -1.39 -17.43
C MET A 65 8.15 -2.73 -18.15
N VAL A 66 8.47 -3.80 -17.43
CA VAL A 66 8.49 -5.17 -17.95
C VAL A 66 7.17 -5.83 -17.60
N MET A 67 6.30 -5.94 -18.60
CA MET A 67 4.94 -6.47 -18.47
C MET A 67 4.76 -7.69 -19.36
N GLU A 68 3.92 -8.65 -18.96
CA GLU A 68 3.53 -9.79 -19.81
C GLU A 68 2.74 -9.30 -21.03
N GLU A 69 1.77 -8.42 -20.79
CA GLU A 69 1.07 -7.67 -21.83
C GLU A 69 1.54 -6.22 -21.81
N PRO A 70 1.89 -5.63 -22.97
CA PRO A 70 2.29 -4.23 -23.04
C PRO A 70 1.23 -3.28 -22.46
N LEU A 71 1.70 -2.17 -21.92
CA LEU A 71 0.82 -1.09 -21.47
C LEU A 71 -0.11 -0.65 -22.61
N GLN A 72 -1.39 -0.48 -22.28
CA GLN A 72 -2.40 -0.14 -23.27
C GLN A 72 -2.08 1.22 -23.91
N PRO A 73 -2.21 1.37 -25.25
CA PRO A 73 -1.80 2.59 -25.96
C PRO A 73 -2.42 3.88 -25.42
N TYR A 74 -3.66 3.81 -24.92
CA TYR A 74 -4.36 4.97 -24.37
C TYR A 74 -3.64 5.61 -23.18
N MET A 75 -2.76 4.89 -22.48
CA MET A 75 -1.96 5.44 -21.38
C MET A 75 -0.97 6.49 -21.89
N TYR A 76 -0.38 6.28 -23.06
CA TYR A 76 0.47 7.29 -23.70
C TYR A 76 -0.37 8.43 -24.27
N THR A 77 -1.53 8.12 -24.87
CA THR A 77 -2.46 9.14 -25.34
C THR A 77 -2.93 10.06 -24.22
N LEU A 78 -3.14 9.54 -23.01
CA LEU A 78 -3.48 10.35 -21.84
C LEU A 78 -2.39 11.41 -21.57
N LEU A 79 -1.12 11.00 -21.57
CA LEU A 79 0.01 11.92 -21.37
C LEU A 79 0.08 12.98 -22.48
N ASP A 80 -0.16 12.59 -23.73
CA ASP A 80 -0.20 13.52 -24.87
C ASP A 80 -1.34 14.55 -24.75
N VAL A 81 -2.50 14.13 -24.26
CA VAL A 81 -3.64 15.02 -24.00
C VAL A 81 -3.29 16.01 -22.89
N LEU A 82 -2.70 15.56 -21.78
CA LEU A 82 -2.31 16.43 -20.66
C LEU A 82 -1.28 17.48 -21.10
N GLU A 83 -0.28 17.07 -21.88
CA GLU A 83 0.78 17.93 -22.40
C GLU A 83 0.24 18.95 -23.41
N SER A 84 -0.57 18.52 -24.38
CA SER A 84 -1.16 19.41 -25.40
C SER A 84 -2.10 20.47 -24.84
N HIS A 85 -2.76 20.19 -23.70
CA HIS A 85 -3.61 21.16 -23.00
C HIS A 85 -2.85 22.03 -22.00
N GLY A 86 -1.52 21.84 -21.84
CA GLY A 86 -0.70 22.62 -20.92
C GLY A 86 -1.13 22.47 -19.46
N ILE A 87 -1.62 21.28 -19.07
CA ILE A 87 -2.09 21.03 -17.71
C ILE A 87 -0.92 21.14 -16.73
N HIS A 88 -1.09 21.94 -15.67
CA HIS A 88 -0.06 22.14 -14.67
C HIS A 88 0.22 20.85 -13.89
N PHE A 89 1.48 20.42 -13.91
CA PHE A 89 1.97 19.23 -13.21
C PHE A 89 2.58 19.60 -11.85
N SER A 90 2.24 18.86 -10.80
CA SER A 90 2.90 18.94 -9.50
C SER A 90 3.47 17.59 -9.10
N LYS A 91 4.75 17.57 -8.70
CA LYS A 91 5.43 16.37 -8.23
C LYS A 91 5.32 16.23 -6.71
N SER A 92 5.01 15.03 -6.25
CA SER A 92 5.21 14.62 -4.86
C SER A 92 6.00 13.31 -4.84
N THR A 93 7.07 13.26 -4.05
CA THR A 93 7.88 12.06 -3.89
C THR A 93 7.76 11.55 -2.47
N LEU A 94 7.33 10.30 -2.33
CA LEU A 94 7.18 9.63 -1.04
C LEU A 94 8.17 8.46 -0.98
N ARG A 95 9.07 8.48 0.00
CA ARG A 95 9.89 7.32 0.34
C ARG A 95 9.23 6.56 1.48
N CYS A 96 8.80 5.34 1.21
CA CYS A 96 8.27 4.47 2.24
C CYS A 96 9.42 3.93 3.11
N PRO A 97 9.24 3.81 4.43
CA PRO A 97 10.24 3.20 5.30
C PRO A 97 10.46 1.73 4.94
N ASN A 98 11.64 1.22 5.30
CA ASN A 98 11.97 -0.18 5.08
C ASN A 98 10.97 -1.09 5.80
N PRO A 99 10.53 -2.19 5.16
CA PRO A 99 9.67 -3.16 5.82
C PRO A 99 10.28 -3.66 7.12
N ALA A 100 9.47 -3.77 8.17
CA ALA A 100 9.90 -4.24 9.48
C ALA A 100 8.87 -5.19 10.10
N TYR A 101 9.34 -6.21 10.82
CA TYR A 101 8.47 -7.15 11.54
C TYR A 101 8.97 -7.41 12.96
N VAL A 102 8.23 -6.89 13.94
CA VAL A 102 8.43 -7.15 15.36
C VAL A 102 7.66 -8.41 15.77
N GLN A 103 8.39 -9.50 16.01
CA GLN A 103 7.81 -10.80 16.32
C GLN A 103 7.48 -10.95 17.81
N TYR A 104 6.50 -10.20 18.30
CA TYR A 104 6.11 -10.18 19.72
C TYR A 104 5.79 -11.58 20.28
N ALA A 105 5.33 -12.52 19.45
CA ALA A 105 5.07 -13.91 19.83
C ALA A 105 6.32 -14.70 20.28
N LYS A 106 7.53 -14.24 19.91
CA LYS A 106 8.81 -14.84 20.32
C LYS A 106 9.38 -14.22 21.61
N THR A 107 8.77 -13.16 22.12
CA THR A 107 9.24 -12.45 23.32
C THR A 107 8.71 -13.12 24.59
N GLN A 108 9.55 -13.20 25.62
CA GLN A 108 9.20 -13.87 26.88
C GLN A 108 8.69 -12.94 27.99
N LYS A 109 8.93 -11.62 27.89
CA LYS A 109 8.73 -10.66 28.99
C LYS A 109 7.83 -9.48 28.61
N LEU A 110 6.64 -9.76 28.07
CA LEU A 110 5.64 -8.73 27.78
C LEU A 110 4.56 -8.71 28.87
N PRO A 111 4.04 -7.52 29.27
CA PRO A 111 2.87 -7.44 30.15
C PRO A 111 1.68 -8.19 29.57
N SER A 112 0.86 -8.79 30.43
CA SER A 112 -0.32 -9.58 30.02
C SER A 112 -1.36 -8.77 29.25
N ASN A 113 -1.40 -7.46 29.47
CA ASN A 113 -2.31 -6.51 28.85
C ASN A 113 -1.67 -5.73 27.68
N PHE A 114 -0.43 -6.05 27.29
CA PHE A 114 0.21 -5.42 26.14
C PHE A 114 -0.28 -6.05 24.84
N VAL A 115 -0.69 -5.20 23.89
CA VAL A 115 -1.13 -5.58 22.54
C VAL A 115 -0.49 -4.65 21.51
N GLY A 116 -0.09 -5.21 20.38
CA GLY A 116 0.40 -4.47 19.22
C GLY A 116 -0.43 -4.84 17.98
N ILE A 117 -0.77 -3.85 17.17
CA ILE A 117 -1.51 -4.01 15.91
C ILE A 117 -0.98 -3.04 14.84
N GLY A 118 -1.33 -3.27 13.58
CA GLY A 118 -0.90 -2.43 12.46
C GLY A 118 0.62 -2.39 12.31
N ASP A 119 1.13 -1.23 11.90
CA ASP A 119 2.56 -1.05 11.63
C ASP A 119 3.44 -1.22 12.89
N ALA A 120 2.87 -1.14 14.10
CA ALA A 120 3.59 -1.43 15.34
C ALA A 120 4.05 -2.90 15.46
N VAL A 121 3.46 -3.80 14.67
CA VAL A 121 3.83 -5.22 14.58
C VAL A 121 4.57 -5.48 13.29
N MET A 122 3.99 -5.09 12.17
CA MET A 122 4.49 -5.44 10.85
C MET A 122 4.18 -4.30 9.88
N GLN A 123 5.24 -3.70 9.35
CA GLN A 123 5.19 -2.65 8.35
C GLN A 123 5.60 -3.24 7.00
N PHE A 124 4.71 -3.16 6.01
CA PHE A 124 4.95 -3.64 4.66
C PHE A 124 5.43 -2.52 3.74
N ASN A 125 5.95 -2.90 2.57
CA ASN A 125 5.89 -1.99 1.43
C ASN A 125 4.41 -1.83 1.01
N PRO A 126 3.89 -0.60 0.89
CA PRO A 126 2.48 -0.35 0.59
C PRO A 126 2.04 -0.79 -0.82
N ILE A 127 2.97 -1.07 -1.74
CA ILE A 127 2.67 -1.43 -3.15
C ILE A 127 1.62 -2.55 -3.27
N ARG A 128 1.61 -3.52 -2.35
CA ARG A 128 0.65 -4.64 -2.40
C ARG A 128 -0.67 -4.40 -1.66
N GLY A 129 -0.88 -3.21 -1.08
CA GLY A 129 -2.13 -2.85 -0.40
C GLY A 129 -2.47 -3.69 0.85
N GLN A 130 -1.49 -4.39 1.45
CA GLN A 130 -1.77 -5.41 2.47
C GLN A 130 -1.97 -4.87 3.89
N GLY A 131 -1.53 -3.63 4.17
CA GLY A 131 -1.48 -3.07 5.53
C GLY A 131 -2.83 -3.07 6.24
N THR A 132 -3.87 -2.51 5.59
CA THR A 132 -5.21 -2.40 6.18
C THR A 132 -5.86 -3.77 6.38
N ALA A 133 -5.77 -4.66 5.39
CA ALA A 133 -6.31 -6.02 5.51
C ALA A 133 -5.67 -6.79 6.68
N LYS A 134 -4.35 -6.66 6.84
CA LYS A 134 -3.60 -7.21 7.97
C LYS A 134 -4.07 -6.62 9.30
N ALA A 135 -4.16 -5.29 9.41
CA ALA A 135 -4.61 -4.62 10.64
C ALA A 135 -6.03 -5.05 11.03
N SER A 136 -6.93 -5.18 10.06
CA SER A 136 -8.30 -5.69 10.29
C SER A 136 -8.29 -7.12 10.84
N ALA A 137 -7.46 -8.02 10.30
CA ALA A 137 -7.33 -9.37 10.82
C ALA A 137 -6.82 -9.40 12.27
N GLU A 138 -5.93 -8.48 12.63
CA GLU A 138 -5.41 -8.33 14.01
C GLU A 138 -6.48 -7.79 14.97
N VAL A 139 -7.27 -6.80 14.56
CA VAL A 139 -8.40 -6.29 15.35
C VAL A 139 -9.44 -7.38 15.59
N ILE A 140 -9.79 -8.17 14.56
CA ILE A 140 -10.69 -9.33 14.70
C ILE A 140 -10.12 -10.35 15.68
N THR A 141 -8.80 -10.58 15.62
CA THR A 141 -8.09 -11.45 16.56
C THR A 141 -8.19 -10.96 18.00
N LEU A 142 -7.98 -9.66 18.22
CA LEU A 142 -8.11 -9.04 19.53
C LEU A 142 -9.56 -9.16 20.05
N ASN A 143 -10.55 -8.79 19.23
CA ASN A 143 -11.96 -8.86 19.60
C ASN A 143 -12.41 -10.28 19.96
N THR A 144 -11.92 -11.29 19.22
CA THR A 144 -12.22 -12.71 19.48
C THR A 144 -11.75 -13.14 20.87
N LEU A 145 -10.56 -12.70 21.30
CA LEU A 145 -10.03 -13.05 22.62
C LEU A 145 -10.70 -12.26 23.75
N LEU A 146 -11.00 -10.98 23.51
CA LEU A 146 -11.71 -10.15 24.48
C LEU A 146 -13.12 -10.67 24.74
N SER A 147 -13.86 -11.10 23.71
CA SER A 147 -15.22 -11.62 23.86
C SER A 147 -15.28 -12.96 24.62
N GLN A 148 -14.17 -13.70 24.66
CA GLN A 148 -14.04 -14.94 25.44
C GLN A 148 -13.69 -14.71 26.91
N CYS A 149 -13.31 -13.47 27.28
CA CYS A 149 -13.02 -13.12 28.66
C CYS A 149 -14.33 -13.07 29.46
N LYS A 150 -14.58 -14.09 30.30
CA LYS A 150 -15.79 -14.19 31.13
C LYS A 150 -15.77 -13.29 32.38
N SER A 151 -14.67 -12.57 32.60
CA SER A 151 -14.43 -11.75 33.79
C SER A 151 -14.12 -10.31 33.38
N THR A 152 -14.30 -9.37 34.31
CA THR A 152 -13.86 -7.98 34.18
C THR A 152 -12.33 -7.83 34.24
N LYS A 153 -11.59 -8.92 34.50
CA LYS A 153 -10.13 -8.96 34.51
C LYS A 153 -9.58 -9.67 33.27
N ILE A 154 -8.53 -9.10 32.68
CA ILE A 154 -7.78 -9.70 31.58
C ILE A 154 -6.96 -10.90 32.11
N PRO A 155 -7.00 -12.07 31.46
CA PRO A 155 -6.18 -13.23 31.83
C PRO A 155 -4.67 -12.91 31.84
N GLN A 156 -3.91 -13.56 32.73
CA GLN A 156 -2.46 -13.33 32.84
C GLN A 156 -1.67 -13.71 31.57
N ASP A 157 -2.21 -14.60 30.74
CA ASP A 157 -1.63 -15.07 29.49
C ASP A 157 -2.25 -14.42 28.25
N PHE A 158 -3.12 -13.41 28.43
CA PHE A 158 -3.88 -12.80 27.33
C PHE A 158 -3.00 -12.29 26.20
N GLY A 159 -2.04 -11.41 26.48
CA GLY A 159 -1.13 -10.87 25.47
C GLY A 159 -0.33 -11.96 24.76
N LYS A 160 0.13 -12.97 25.50
CA LYS A 160 0.83 -14.14 24.93
C LYS A 160 -0.07 -14.92 23.96
N ASN A 161 -1.32 -15.16 24.33
CA ASN A 161 -2.29 -15.85 23.49
C ASN A 161 -2.67 -15.01 22.26
N PHE A 162 -2.81 -13.70 22.43
CA PHE A 162 -3.02 -12.75 21.34
C PHE A 162 -1.88 -12.80 20.32
N PHE A 163 -0.62 -12.62 20.75
CA PHE A 163 0.51 -12.63 19.83
C PHE A 163 0.71 -13.98 19.15
N LYS A 164 0.45 -15.10 19.85
CA LYS A 164 0.48 -16.43 19.24
C LYS A 164 -0.56 -16.56 18.13
N LEU A 165 -1.80 -16.11 18.37
CA LEU A 165 -2.87 -16.19 17.38
C LEU A 165 -2.66 -15.20 16.22
N GLN A 166 -2.21 -13.99 16.51
CA GLN A 166 -1.82 -12.97 15.52
C GLN A 166 -0.74 -13.53 14.60
N ALA A 167 0.35 -14.08 15.14
CA ALA A 167 1.45 -14.62 14.35
C ALA A 167 0.99 -15.76 13.42
N THR A 168 0.06 -16.61 13.83
CA THR A 168 -0.53 -17.65 12.97
C THR A 168 -1.34 -17.05 11.82
N ARG A 169 -2.09 -15.97 12.07
CA ARG A 169 -3.00 -15.37 11.07
C ARG A 169 -2.30 -14.46 10.08
N THR A 170 -1.40 -13.60 10.56
CA THR A 170 -0.78 -12.54 9.74
C THR A 170 0.70 -12.78 9.47
N GLY A 171 1.36 -13.67 10.22
CA GLY A 171 2.77 -14.02 10.01
C GLY A 171 3.11 -14.48 8.58
N PRO A 172 2.30 -15.35 7.93
CA PRO A 172 2.55 -15.75 6.54
C PRO A 172 2.58 -14.58 5.54
N MET A 173 1.85 -13.49 5.82
CA MET A 173 1.82 -12.30 4.95
C MET A 173 3.20 -11.63 4.88
N TRP A 174 4.03 -11.75 5.92
CA TRP A 174 5.41 -11.25 5.90
C TRP A 174 6.25 -11.88 4.79
N TYR A 175 6.24 -13.21 4.70
CA TYR A 175 6.99 -13.92 3.67
C TYR A 175 6.40 -13.71 2.28
N GLY A 176 5.06 -13.60 2.21
CA GLY A 176 4.37 -13.20 0.99
C GLY A 176 4.78 -11.80 0.52
N ALA A 177 5.03 -10.85 1.43
CA ALA A 177 5.43 -9.48 1.10
C ALA A 177 6.92 -9.34 0.74
N LEU A 178 7.76 -10.29 1.16
CA LEU A 178 9.20 -10.30 0.90
C LEU A 178 9.63 -11.09 -0.34
N THR A 179 8.71 -11.74 -1.06
CA THR A 179 9.07 -12.44 -2.30
C THR A 179 9.64 -11.46 -3.31
N LYS A 180 10.96 -11.60 -3.52
CA LYS A 180 11.66 -11.20 -4.73
C LYS A 180 11.10 -11.96 -5.91
#